data_AF-A0A961DIH6-F1
#
_entry.id   AF-A0A961DIH6-F1
#
_cell.length_a   1.000
_cell.length_b   1.000
_cell.length_c   1.000
_cell.angle_alpha   90.00
_cell.angle_beta   90.00
_cell.angle_gamma   90.00
#
_symmetry.space_group_name_H-M   'P 1'
#
loop_
_entity.id
_entity.type
_entity.pdbx_description
1 polymer ?
#
loop_
_entity_poly.entity_id
_entity_poly.type
_entity_poly.pdbx_seq_one_letter_code
_entity_poly.pdbx_strand_id
1 'polypeptide(L)'
;MTASHPPYPPQGYPGMTPVLRAPEGTTTGTVWIWLIVVLPLVQMLASIPLLVGIGEMYTKLFGTLDFSDSASSNEVMQGMLSSYIGLFGPVLWVTLLSYLLSGVGVLLGWLDWRELRGRGVPKPFHWAWGFFAFTGAGTLVYLIGRTVVARRRTGTGLAPLWAGIVVYIVLMVATFAWTIALVASALSAVKLH
;
A
#
# COMPACT_ATOMS: atom_id res chain seq x y z
N MET A 1 -21.04 -67.81 -35.72
CA MET A 1 -19.96 -67.67 -34.73
C MET A 1 -19.68 -66.20 -34.55
N THR A 2 -20.32 -65.55 -33.58
CA THR A 2 -20.13 -64.13 -33.25
C THR A 2 -19.04 -64.02 -32.19
N ALA A 3 -17.88 -63.50 -32.57
CA ALA A 3 -16.77 -63.28 -31.65
C ALA A 3 -17.14 -62.16 -30.65
N SER A 4 -17.27 -62.51 -29.37
CA SER A 4 -17.42 -61.55 -28.28
C SER A 4 -16.07 -60.91 -27.99
N HIS A 5 -15.92 -59.62 -28.30
CA HIS A 5 -14.76 -58.85 -27.86
C HIS A 5 -14.79 -58.67 -26.34
N PRO A 6 -13.66 -58.84 -25.64
CA PRO A 6 -13.57 -58.55 -24.22
C PRO A 6 -13.76 -57.05 -23.95
N PRO A 7 -14.38 -56.68 -22.81
CA PRO A 7 -14.57 -55.28 -22.44
C PRO A 7 -13.21 -54.60 -22.22
N TYR A 8 -13.01 -53.43 -22.85
CA TYR A 8 -11.84 -52.60 -22.60
C TYR A 8 -11.78 -52.20 -21.11
N PRO A 9 -10.61 -52.24 -20.46
CA PRO A 9 -10.46 -51.71 -19.11
C PRO A 9 -10.69 -50.19 -19.14
N PRO A 10 -11.32 -49.61 -18.10
CA PRO A 10 -11.51 -48.17 -18.02
C PRO A 10 -10.15 -47.46 -18.04
N GLN A 11 -9.88 -46.72 -19.11
CA GLN A 11 -8.73 -45.83 -19.20
C GLN A 11 -8.88 -44.76 -18.13
N GLY A 12 -8.05 -44.80 -17.08
CA GLY A 12 -7.93 -43.70 -16.14
C GLY A 12 -7.50 -42.45 -16.90
N TYR A 13 -8.33 -41.40 -16.87
CA TYR A 13 -8.05 -40.13 -17.53
C TYR A 13 -6.69 -39.57 -17.10
N PRO A 14 -5.68 -39.49 -17.99
CA PRO A 14 -4.43 -38.80 -17.70
C PRO A 14 -4.72 -37.30 -17.73
N GLY A 15 -4.86 -36.65 -16.57
CA GLY A 15 -5.04 -35.19 -16.54
C GLY A 15 -5.77 -34.59 -15.34
N MET A 16 -6.37 -35.37 -14.44
CA MET A 16 -6.87 -34.81 -13.18
C MET A 16 -5.69 -34.49 -12.25
N THR A 17 -5.11 -33.30 -12.44
CA THR A 17 -4.30 -32.70 -11.38
C THR A 17 -5.14 -32.64 -10.11
N PRO A 18 -4.67 -33.19 -8.98
CA PRO A 18 -5.44 -33.17 -7.75
C PRO A 18 -5.86 -31.72 -7.46
N VAL A 19 -7.16 -31.51 -7.20
CA VAL A 19 -7.66 -30.18 -6.86
C VAL A 19 -6.97 -29.77 -5.58
N LEU A 20 -6.03 -28.83 -5.69
CA LEU A 20 -5.32 -28.27 -4.54
C LEU A 20 -6.35 -27.51 -3.71
N ARG A 21 -6.93 -28.17 -2.71
CA ARG A 21 -7.81 -27.60 -1.68
C ARG A 21 -7.11 -27.72 -0.33
N ALA A 22 -7.30 -26.71 0.51
CA ALA A 22 -6.89 -26.79 1.90
C ALA A 22 -7.89 -27.66 2.69
N PRO A 23 -7.51 -28.16 3.88
CA PRO A 23 -8.44 -28.78 4.81
C PRO A 23 -9.66 -27.89 5.07
N GLU A 24 -10.83 -28.49 5.28
CA GLU A 24 -12.04 -27.75 5.62
C GLU A 24 -11.85 -26.96 6.92
N GLY A 25 -12.39 -25.73 6.97
CA GLY A 25 -12.23 -24.85 8.12
C GLY A 25 -10.88 -24.11 8.22
N THR A 26 -9.97 -24.27 7.24
CA THR A 26 -8.69 -23.54 7.23
C THR A 26 -8.90 -22.03 7.25
N THR A 27 -8.44 -21.37 8.32
CA THR A 27 -8.57 -19.91 8.46
C THR A 27 -7.51 -19.19 7.63
N THR A 28 -7.93 -18.20 6.84
CA THR A 28 -7.07 -17.43 5.92
C THR A 28 -6.71 -16.03 6.42
N GLY A 29 -7.31 -15.61 7.54
CA GLY A 29 -6.93 -14.41 8.29
C GLY A 29 -5.75 -14.71 9.20
N THR A 30 -4.55 -14.34 8.78
CA THR A 30 -3.35 -14.32 9.63
C THR A 30 -3.24 -12.95 10.31
N VAL A 31 -2.49 -12.83 11.40
CA VAL A 31 -2.26 -11.50 11.99
C VAL A 31 -1.41 -10.63 11.05
N TRP A 32 -0.51 -11.25 10.30
CA TRP A 32 0.44 -10.59 9.40
C TRP A 32 -0.25 -9.87 8.26
N ILE A 33 -1.31 -10.45 7.67
CA ILE A 33 -2.05 -9.75 6.61
C ILE A 33 -2.77 -8.51 7.16
N TRP A 34 -3.27 -8.55 8.39
CA TRP A 34 -3.91 -7.39 9.00
C TRP A 34 -2.89 -6.28 9.28
N LEU A 35 -1.67 -6.64 9.69
CA LEU A 35 -0.57 -5.68 9.81
C LEU A 35 -0.22 -5.04 8.45
N ILE A 36 -0.22 -5.82 7.36
CA ILE A 36 -0.03 -5.30 6.00
C ILE A 36 -1.15 -4.33 5.61
N VAL A 37 -2.40 -4.62 5.97
CA VAL A 37 -3.56 -3.76 5.68
C VAL A 37 -3.49 -2.44 6.44
N VAL A 38 -2.98 -2.44 7.67
CA VAL A 38 -2.85 -1.23 8.52
C VAL A 38 -1.59 -0.42 8.19
N LEU A 39 -0.57 -1.05 7.61
CA LEU A 39 0.71 -0.40 7.28
C LEU A 39 0.58 0.94 6.54
N PRO A 40 -0.30 1.11 5.54
CA PRO A 40 -0.51 2.39 4.86
C PRO A 40 -1.02 3.50 5.79
N LEU A 41 -1.82 3.17 6.81
CA LEU A 41 -2.25 4.14 7.83
C LEU A 41 -1.08 4.58 8.70
N VAL A 42 -0.18 3.66 9.06
CA VAL A 42 1.04 3.99 9.81
C VAL A 42 1.91 4.95 9.00
N GLN A 43 2.09 4.69 7.71
CA GLN A 43 2.81 5.59 6.80
C GLN A 43 2.16 6.98 6.74
N MET A 44 0.82 7.04 6.64
CA MET A 44 0.09 8.32 6.60
C MET A 44 0.24 9.10 7.91
N LEU A 45 0.12 8.45 9.07
CA LEU A 45 0.28 9.14 10.36
C LEU A 45 1.71 9.65 10.54
N ALA A 46 2.70 8.88 10.09
CA ALA A 46 4.09 9.27 10.19
C ALA A 46 4.52 10.34 9.18
N SER A 47 3.71 10.62 8.14
CA SER A 47 3.94 11.71 7.20
C SER A 47 3.43 13.06 7.68
N ILE A 48 2.71 13.13 8.82
CA ILE A 48 2.20 14.38 9.40
C ILE A 48 3.26 15.48 9.51
N PRO A 49 4.51 15.23 9.98
CA PRO A 49 5.54 16.28 10.04
C PRO A 49 5.86 16.89 8.66
N LEU A 50 5.85 16.08 7.60
CA LEU A 50 6.00 16.57 6.23
C LEU A 50 4.80 17.40 5.80
N LEU A 51 3.59 16.96 6.10
CA LEU A 51 2.36 17.71 5.78
C LEU A 51 2.35 19.08 6.47
N VAL A 52 2.75 19.15 7.75
CA VAL A 52 2.89 20.43 8.47
C VAL A 52 3.99 21.29 7.86
N GLY A 53 5.15 20.71 7.59
CA GLY A 53 6.27 21.42 6.97
C GLY A 53 5.93 22.00 5.60
N ILE A 54 5.16 21.27 4.79
CA ILE A 54 4.67 21.77 3.49
C ILE A 54 3.75 22.98 3.70
N GLY A 55 2.83 22.92 4.67
CA GLY A 55 1.99 24.06 5.02
C GLY A 55 2.81 25.31 5.39
N GLU A 56 3.79 25.16 6.29
CA GLU A 56 4.68 26.25 6.67
C GLU A 56 5.49 26.81 5.50
N MET A 57 6.01 25.92 4.63
CA MET A 57 6.75 26.31 3.44
C MET A 57 5.88 27.19 2.54
N TYR A 58 4.64 26.79 2.28
CA TYR A 58 3.72 27.56 1.46
C TYR A 58 3.36 28.91 2.08
N THR A 59 3.09 28.97 3.38
CA THR A 59 2.82 30.25 4.08
C THR A 59 4.03 31.19 4.01
N LYS A 60 5.24 30.67 4.24
CA LYS A 60 6.47 31.48 4.16
C LYS A 60 6.72 31.96 2.74
N LEU A 61 6.64 31.07 1.75
CA LEU A 61 6.86 31.40 0.35
C LEU A 61 5.88 32.47 -0.13
N PHE A 62 4.57 32.28 0.07
CA PHE A 62 3.57 33.26 -0.37
C PHE A 62 3.58 34.55 0.45
N GLY A 63 3.94 34.50 1.74
CA GLY A 63 4.13 35.70 2.56
C GLY A 63 5.35 36.54 2.16
N THR A 64 6.43 35.90 1.68
CA THR A 64 7.60 36.60 1.13
C THR A 64 7.40 37.09 -0.30
N LEU A 65 6.42 36.54 -1.02
CA LEU A 65 5.99 36.97 -2.34
C LEU A 65 4.91 38.06 -2.25
N ASP A 66 4.99 38.93 -1.25
CA ASP A 66 4.17 40.14 -1.26
C ASP A 66 4.47 40.89 -2.55
N PHE A 67 3.49 40.93 -3.47
CA PHE A 67 3.64 41.53 -4.80
C PHE A 67 3.64 43.06 -4.73
N SER A 68 3.70 43.64 -3.53
CA SER A 68 4.09 45.03 -3.34
C SER A 68 5.56 45.20 -3.76
N ASP A 69 5.88 46.26 -4.50
CA ASP A 69 7.20 46.58 -5.10
C ASP A 69 8.41 46.66 -4.12
N SER A 70 8.27 46.18 -2.88
CA SER A 70 9.18 46.44 -1.76
C SER A 70 10.14 45.28 -1.42
N ALA A 71 9.86 44.05 -1.85
CA ALA A 71 10.74 42.91 -1.59
C ALA A 71 11.98 42.92 -2.50
N SER A 72 13.18 43.00 -1.91
CA SER A 72 14.41 42.93 -2.68
C SER A 72 14.62 41.52 -3.25
N SER A 73 15.25 41.42 -4.43
CA SER A 73 15.55 40.11 -5.05
C SER A 73 16.34 39.17 -4.13
N ASN A 74 17.13 39.73 -3.20
CA ASN A 74 17.90 38.97 -2.22
C ASN A 74 17.01 38.37 -1.11
N GLU A 75 16.01 39.09 -0.63
CA GLU A 75 15.06 38.60 0.39
C GLU A 75 14.19 37.47 -0.17
N VAL A 76 13.71 37.62 -1.41
CA VAL A 76 12.95 36.56 -2.10
C VAL A 76 13.81 35.30 -2.27
N MET A 77 15.06 35.46 -2.71
CA MET A 77 16.01 34.34 -2.86
C MET A 77 16.29 33.63 -1.52
N GLN A 78 16.50 34.39 -0.45
CA GLN A 78 16.73 33.83 0.90
C GLN A 78 15.48 33.11 1.45
N GLY A 79 14.29 33.67 1.24
CA GLY A 79 13.02 33.05 1.62
C GLY A 79 12.77 31.72 0.91
N MET A 80 13.04 31.67 -0.40
CA MET A 80 12.98 30.42 -1.18
C MET A 80 13.97 29.38 -0.66
N LEU A 81 15.24 29.77 -0.44
CA LEU A 81 16.28 28.86 0.04
C LEU A 81 15.95 28.31 1.44
N SER A 82 15.54 29.17 2.37
CA SER A 82 15.14 28.76 3.72
C SER A 82 13.94 27.79 3.70
N SER A 83 13.00 28.00 2.77
CA SER A 83 11.83 27.13 2.60
C SER A 83 12.23 25.75 2.10
N TYR A 84 13.13 25.67 1.10
CA TYR A 84 13.67 24.41 0.59
C TYR A 84 14.44 23.62 1.66
N ILE A 85 15.32 24.29 2.41
CA ILE A 85 16.11 23.65 3.48
C ILE A 85 15.19 23.15 4.60
N GLY A 86 14.16 23.92 4.96
CA GLY A 86 13.18 23.54 5.99
C GLY A 86 12.42 22.24 5.67
N LEU A 87 12.16 21.97 4.39
CA LEU A 87 11.51 20.72 3.96
C LEU A 87 12.43 19.51 3.87
N PHE A 88 13.74 19.72 3.80
CA PHE A 88 14.69 18.63 3.55
C PHE A 88 14.61 17.54 4.62
N GLY A 89 14.57 17.94 5.91
CA GLY A 89 14.44 17.00 7.03
C GLY A 89 13.16 16.15 6.96
N PRO A 90 11.96 16.76 6.88
CA PRO A 90 10.71 16.02 6.75
C PRO A 90 10.62 15.14 5.49
N VAL A 91 11.14 15.60 4.35
CA VAL A 91 11.18 14.80 3.12
C VAL A 91 12.09 13.58 3.29
N LEU A 92 13.29 13.76 3.84
CA LEU A 92 14.19 12.64 4.14
C LEU A 92 13.56 11.65 5.12
N TRP A 93 12.91 12.15 6.17
CA TRP A 93 12.21 11.33 7.16
C TRP A 93 11.17 10.43 6.47
N VAL A 94 10.26 11.01 5.69
CA VAL A 94 9.20 10.26 5.01
C VAL A 94 9.79 9.29 4.00
N THR A 95 10.86 9.67 3.29
CA THR A 95 11.53 8.82 2.30
C THR A 95 12.15 7.58 2.96
N LEU A 96 12.97 7.77 3.99
CA LEU A 96 13.60 6.68 4.73
C LEU A 96 12.56 5.77 5.38
N LEU A 97 11.53 6.36 5.97
CA LEU A 97 10.43 5.60 6.55
C LEU A 97 9.66 4.79 5.50
N SER A 98 9.45 5.33 4.30
CA SER A 98 8.76 4.63 3.21
C SER A 98 9.52 3.37 2.77
N TYR A 99 10.85 3.46 2.69
CA TYR A 99 11.70 2.29 2.41
C TYR A 99 11.67 1.28 3.56
N LEU A 100 11.73 1.76 4.81
CA LEU A 100 11.65 0.89 5.99
C LEU A 100 10.31 0.14 6.05
N LEU A 101 9.19 0.85 5.90
CA LEU A 101 7.86 0.23 5.92
C LEU A 101 7.65 -0.68 4.72
N SER A 102 8.18 -0.36 3.53
CA SER A 102 8.17 -1.29 2.40
C SER A 102 8.89 -2.61 2.75
N GLY A 103 10.06 -2.53 3.38
CA GLY A 103 10.79 -3.71 3.88
C GLY A 103 10.00 -4.49 4.92
N VAL A 104 9.36 -3.81 5.88
CA VAL A 104 8.46 -4.43 6.86
C VAL A 104 7.29 -5.13 6.17
N GLY A 105 6.67 -4.51 5.15
CA GLY A 105 5.60 -5.12 4.37
C GLY A 105 6.01 -6.42 3.68
N VAL A 106 7.23 -6.47 3.13
CA VAL A 106 7.80 -7.70 2.55
C VAL A 106 8.02 -8.76 3.64
N LEU A 107 8.58 -8.38 4.79
CA LEU A 107 8.77 -9.28 5.93
C LEU A 107 7.44 -9.88 6.43
N LEU A 108 6.41 -9.04 6.58
CA LEU A 108 5.07 -9.48 6.96
C LEU A 108 4.46 -10.41 5.91
N GLY A 109 4.70 -10.16 4.62
CA GLY A 109 4.28 -11.05 3.54
C GLY A 109 4.95 -12.42 3.62
N TRP A 110 6.24 -12.47 3.98
CA TRP A 110 6.93 -13.73 4.24
C TRP A 110 6.37 -14.49 5.45
N LEU A 111 6.05 -13.78 6.54
CA LEU A 111 5.42 -14.38 7.74
C LEU A 111 4.02 -14.92 7.43
N ASP A 112 3.19 -14.16 6.72
CA ASP A 112 1.86 -14.60 6.23
C ASP A 112 1.98 -15.86 5.38
N TRP A 113 2.90 -15.86 4.40
CA TRP A 113 3.13 -17.01 3.53
C TRP A 113 3.57 -18.27 4.28
N ARG A 114 4.47 -18.11 5.28
CA ARG A 114 4.92 -19.22 6.13
C ARG A 114 3.76 -19.76 6.98
N GLU A 115 2.94 -18.88 7.54
CA GLU A 115 1.80 -19.27 8.36
C GLU A 115 0.72 -19.98 7.54
N LEU A 116 0.39 -19.49 6.33
CA LEU A 116 -0.55 -20.17 5.44
C LEU A 116 -0.08 -21.57 5.04
N ARG A 117 1.22 -21.78 4.83
CA ARG A 117 1.77 -23.13 4.64
C ARG A 117 1.62 -23.99 5.89
N GLY A 118 1.89 -23.44 7.07
CA GLY A 118 1.70 -24.13 8.35
C GLY A 118 0.24 -24.55 8.58
N ARG A 119 -0.72 -23.76 8.08
CA ARG A 119 -2.16 -24.05 8.12
C ARG A 119 -2.63 -25.03 7.02
N GLY A 120 -1.72 -25.57 6.21
CA GLY A 120 -2.06 -26.56 5.19
C GLY A 120 -2.61 -25.99 3.87
N VAL A 121 -2.45 -24.69 3.60
CA VAL A 121 -2.84 -24.11 2.32
C VAL A 121 -1.86 -24.57 1.23
N PRO A 122 -2.31 -25.29 0.20
CA PRO A 122 -1.41 -25.80 -0.84
C PRO A 122 -1.00 -24.69 -1.81
N LYS A 123 0.31 -24.55 -2.03
CA LYS A 123 0.94 -23.55 -2.93
C LYS A 123 0.36 -22.13 -2.72
N PRO A 124 0.58 -21.51 -1.54
CA PRO A 124 0.13 -20.14 -1.31
C PRO A 124 0.89 -19.15 -2.20
N PHE A 125 0.32 -17.97 -2.39
CA PHE A 125 0.90 -16.91 -3.21
C PHE A 125 2.28 -16.51 -2.70
N HIS A 126 3.25 -16.36 -3.60
CA HIS A 126 4.65 -16.20 -3.21
C HIS A 126 4.91 -14.81 -2.61
N TRP A 127 5.59 -14.75 -1.46
CA TRP A 127 5.88 -13.50 -0.74
C TRP A 127 6.76 -12.52 -1.53
N ALA A 128 7.55 -12.99 -2.50
CA ALA A 128 8.41 -12.12 -3.32
C ALA A 128 7.62 -11.09 -4.15
N TRP A 129 6.35 -11.35 -4.43
CA TRP A 129 5.48 -10.35 -5.04
C TRP A 129 5.21 -9.13 -4.12
N GLY A 130 5.59 -9.22 -2.84
CA GLY A 130 5.62 -8.08 -1.93
C GLY A 130 6.68 -7.03 -2.28
N PHE A 131 7.73 -7.37 -3.06
CA PHE A 131 8.78 -6.40 -3.44
C PHE A 131 8.26 -5.26 -4.33
N PHE A 132 7.06 -5.39 -4.92
CA PHE A 132 6.37 -4.29 -5.59
C PHE A 132 6.02 -3.13 -4.65
N ALA A 133 6.15 -3.30 -3.34
CA ALA A 133 6.08 -2.21 -2.38
C ALA A 133 7.09 -1.09 -2.68
N PHE A 134 8.27 -1.42 -3.22
CA PHE A 134 9.31 -0.45 -3.56
C PHE A 134 9.05 0.34 -4.85
N THR A 135 8.09 -0.06 -5.69
CA THR A 135 7.83 0.58 -6.99
C THR A 135 6.62 1.52 -6.96
N GLY A 136 6.14 1.89 -5.78
CA GLY A 136 4.96 2.76 -5.60
C GLY A 136 3.61 2.04 -5.67
N ALA A 137 3.57 0.77 -6.05
CA ALA A 137 2.34 -0.04 -6.02
C ALA A 137 1.97 -0.48 -4.59
N GLY A 138 2.85 -0.26 -3.60
CA GLY A 138 2.65 -0.67 -2.22
C GLY A 138 2.52 -2.19 -2.07
N THR A 139 1.93 -2.63 -0.96
CA THR A 139 1.68 -4.05 -0.66
C THR A 139 0.45 -4.63 -1.38
N LEU A 140 -0.17 -3.87 -2.28
CA LEU A 140 -1.41 -4.23 -2.99
C LEU A 140 -1.28 -5.51 -3.80
N VAL A 141 -0.19 -5.67 -4.54
CA VAL A 141 0.04 -6.86 -5.39
C VAL A 141 -0.01 -8.13 -4.55
N TYR A 142 0.64 -8.10 -3.39
CA TYR A 142 0.62 -9.21 -2.44
C TYR A 142 -0.77 -9.43 -1.84
N LEU A 143 -1.43 -8.37 -1.34
CA LEU A 143 -2.76 -8.44 -0.73
C LEU A 143 -3.82 -9.02 -1.69
N ILE A 144 -3.82 -8.58 -2.95
CA ILE A 144 -4.75 -9.06 -3.98
C ILE A 144 -4.40 -10.51 -4.36
N GLY A 145 -3.14 -10.77 -4.73
CA GLY A 145 -2.68 -12.08 -5.17
C GLY A 145 -2.93 -13.18 -4.14
N ARG A 146 -2.59 -12.92 -2.87
CA ARG A 146 -2.80 -13.88 -1.78
C ARG A 146 -4.27 -14.13 -1.48
N THR A 147 -5.12 -13.11 -1.62
CA THR A 147 -6.57 -13.25 -1.40
C THR A 147 -7.24 -14.07 -2.50
N VAL A 148 -6.86 -13.86 -3.77
CA VAL A 148 -7.37 -14.67 -4.89
C VAL A 148 -6.97 -16.13 -4.73
N VAL A 149 -5.69 -16.41 -4.38
CA VAL A 149 -5.22 -17.77 -4.15
C VAL A 149 -5.93 -18.39 -2.95
N ALA A 150 -5.97 -17.71 -1.80
CA ALA A 150 -6.63 -18.21 -0.60
C ALA A 150 -8.11 -18.55 -0.83
N ARG A 151 -8.84 -17.69 -1.56
CA ARG A 151 -10.24 -17.94 -1.94
C ARG A 151 -10.39 -19.16 -2.84
N ARG A 152 -9.49 -19.35 -3.81
CA ARG A 152 -9.49 -20.54 -4.68
C ARG A 152 -9.20 -21.84 -3.92
N ARG A 153 -8.41 -21.78 -2.84
CA ARG A 153 -7.98 -22.97 -2.07
C ARG A 153 -8.90 -23.33 -0.91
N THR A 154 -9.55 -22.35 -0.29
CA THR A 154 -10.31 -22.50 0.96
C THR A 154 -11.77 -22.08 0.84
N GLY A 155 -12.16 -21.38 -0.23
CA GLY A 155 -13.48 -20.75 -0.35
C GLY A 155 -13.65 -19.46 0.48
N THR A 156 -12.70 -19.13 1.35
CA THR A 156 -12.77 -17.97 2.27
C THR A 156 -11.58 -17.01 2.07
N GLY A 157 -11.59 -15.87 2.77
CA GLY A 157 -10.42 -14.97 2.83
C GLY A 157 -10.56 -13.61 2.16
N LEU A 158 -11.77 -13.19 1.79
CA LEU A 158 -12.02 -11.86 1.22
C LEU A 158 -11.94 -10.71 2.25
N ALA A 159 -12.03 -10.99 3.55
CA ALA A 159 -12.10 -9.95 4.57
C ALA A 159 -10.90 -8.97 4.55
N PRO A 160 -9.63 -9.43 4.48
CA PRO A 160 -8.50 -8.49 4.42
C PRO A 160 -8.45 -7.66 3.13
N LEU A 161 -9.01 -8.15 2.02
CA LEU A 161 -9.10 -7.38 0.78
C LEU A 161 -10.08 -6.22 0.92
N TRP A 162 -11.28 -6.49 1.46
CA TRP A 162 -12.27 -5.43 1.73
C TRP A 162 -11.75 -4.40 2.72
N ALA A 163 -11.09 -4.85 3.80
CA ALA A 163 -10.45 -3.95 4.75
C ALA A 163 -9.37 -3.08 4.07
N GLY A 164 -8.54 -3.68 3.21
CA GLY A 164 -7.59 -2.93 2.39
C GLY A 164 -8.27 -1.87 1.53
N ILE A 165 -9.33 -2.21 0.80
CA ILE A 165 -10.10 -1.26 -0.01
C ILE A 165 -10.60 -0.09 0.85
N VAL A 166 -11.19 -0.35 2.02
CA VAL A 166 -11.66 0.69 2.94
C VAL A 166 -10.50 1.59 3.39
N VAL A 167 -9.35 1.01 3.77
CA VAL A 167 -8.16 1.78 4.15
C VAL A 167 -7.72 2.70 3.01
N TYR A 168 -7.61 2.20 1.78
CA TYR A 168 -7.22 3.03 0.63
C TYR A 168 -8.23 4.16 0.33
N ILE A 169 -9.53 3.90 0.49
CA ILE A 169 -10.55 4.95 0.36
C ILE A 169 -10.36 6.03 1.43
N VAL A 170 -10.14 5.64 2.69
CA VAL A 170 -9.90 6.58 3.80
C VAL A 170 -8.66 7.42 3.54
N LEU A 171 -7.55 6.79 3.11
CA LEU A 171 -6.32 7.49 2.75
C LEU A 171 -6.53 8.48 1.61
N MET A 172 -7.28 8.07 0.58
CA MET A 172 -7.61 8.93 -0.56
C MET A 172 -8.41 10.16 -0.12
N VAL A 173 -9.47 9.97 0.66
CA VAL A 173 -10.31 11.07 1.19
C VAL A 173 -9.47 12.01 2.06
N ALA A 174 -8.66 11.46 2.97
CA ALA A 174 -7.82 12.28 3.84
C ALA A 174 -6.78 13.10 3.07
N THR A 175 -6.16 12.51 2.04
CA THR A 175 -5.19 13.19 1.17
C THR A 175 -5.86 14.33 0.39
N PHE A 176 -7.07 14.09 -0.15
CA PHE A 176 -7.82 15.15 -0.83
C PHE A 176 -8.23 16.26 0.13
N ALA A 177 -8.77 15.92 1.30
CA ALA A 177 -9.17 16.91 2.30
C ALA A 177 -7.99 17.79 2.73
N TRP A 178 -6.82 17.18 2.98
CA TRP A 178 -5.60 17.91 3.30
C TRP A 178 -5.13 18.80 2.15
N THR A 179 -5.16 18.30 0.91
CA THR A 179 -4.77 19.08 -0.28
C THR A 179 -5.68 20.30 -0.48
N ILE A 180 -6.99 20.13 -0.30
CA ILE A 180 -7.96 21.22 -0.38
C ILE A 180 -7.68 22.27 0.71
N ALA A 181 -7.44 21.83 1.94
CA ALA A 181 -7.10 22.72 3.05
C ALA A 181 -5.81 23.51 2.79
N LEU A 182 -4.79 22.84 2.24
CA LEU A 182 -3.53 23.48 1.86
C LEU A 182 -3.75 24.57 0.80
N VAL A 183 -4.47 24.25 -0.28
CA VAL A 183 -4.78 25.22 -1.35
C VAL A 183 -5.59 26.39 -0.81
N ALA A 184 -6.60 26.13 0.03
CA ALA A 184 -7.39 27.19 0.68
C ALA A 184 -6.51 28.10 1.55
N SER A 185 -5.58 27.53 2.31
CA SER A 185 -4.64 28.30 3.13
C SER A 185 -3.71 29.18 2.28
N ALA A 186 -3.18 28.64 1.17
CA ALA A 186 -2.36 29.40 0.24
C ALA A 186 -3.13 30.57 -0.40
N LEU A 187 -4.36 30.34 -0.87
CA LEU A 187 -5.20 31.40 -1.44
C LEU A 187 -5.56 32.48 -0.42
N SER A 188 -5.76 32.10 0.85
CA SER A 188 -6.01 33.07 1.91
C SER A 188 -4.80 33.97 2.19
N ALA A 189 -3.58 33.45 2.04
CA ALA A 189 -2.35 34.21 2.18
C ALA A 189 -2.09 35.16 1.00
N VAL A 190 -2.66 34.87 -0.18
CA VAL A 190 -2.50 35.69 -1.41
C VAL A 190 -3.51 36.85 -1.48
N LYS A 191 -4.51 36.93 -0.57
CA LYS A 191 -5.47 38.05 -0.59
C LYS A 191 -4.75 39.38 -0.39
N LEU A 192 -4.61 40.10 -1.50
CA LEU A 192 -4.14 41.47 -1.67
C LEU A 192 -4.74 42.36 -0.57
N HIS A 193 -3.87 43.00 0.22
CA HIS A 193 -4.20 44.27 0.86
C HIS A 193 -4.23 45.38 -0.19
#